data_AF-A0A8S3EQT8-F1
#
_entry.id   AF-A0A8S3EQT8-F1
#
_cell.length_a   1.000
_cell.length_b   1.000
_cell.length_c   1.000
_cell.angle_alpha   90.00
_cell.angle_beta   90.00
_cell.angle_gamma   90.00
#
_symmetry.space_group_name_H-M   'P 1'
#
loop_
_entity.id
_entity.type
_entity.pdbx_description
1 polymer ?
#
loop_
_entity_poly.entity_id
_entity_poly.type
_entity_poly.pdbx_seq_one_letter_code
_entity_poly.pdbx_strand_id
1 'polypeptide(L)' 'NRDIKYLKRAAAIYDIVSKKAWTTATCNGGIQWCPTKDYKNAITNELFLSSSMRLHPYAALLGKSSTYYLDW' A
#
# COMPACT_ATOMS: atom_id res chain seq x y z
N ASN A 1 3.97 8.95 -23.05
CA ASN A 1 2.96 9.80 -22.40
C ASN A 1 2.60 9.17 -21.05
N ARG A 2 3.01 9.75 -19.90
CA ARG A 2 2.65 9.26 -18.55
C ARG A 2 1.68 10.26 -17.94
N ASP A 3 0.43 9.86 -17.75
CA ASP A 3 -0.59 10.72 -17.15
C ASP A 3 -0.55 10.62 -15.62
N ILE A 4 -0.38 11.77 -14.96
CA ILE A 4 -0.28 11.91 -13.51
C ILE A 4 -1.51 11.39 -12.76
N LYS A 5 -2.68 11.35 -13.41
CA LYS A 5 -3.93 10.88 -12.79
C LYS A 5 -3.84 9.43 -12.31
N TYR A 6 -3.14 8.57 -13.05
CA TYR A 6 -2.98 7.16 -12.67
C TYR A 6 -2.07 7.00 -11.47
N LEU A 7 -0.98 7.78 -11.41
CA LEU A 7 -0.08 7.79 -10.25
C LEU A 7 -0.82 8.25 -8.98
N LYS A 8 -1.57 9.35 -9.07
CA LYS A 8 -2.39 9.85 -7.94
C LYS A 8 -3.42 8.82 -7.50
N ARG A 9 -4.06 8.12 -8.44
CA ARG A 9 -5.04 7.08 -8.11
C ARG A 9 -4.39 5.86 -7.45
N ALA A 10 -3.24 5.43 -7.94
CA ALA A 10 -2.47 4.34 -7.33
C ALA A 10 -2.06 4.70 -5.90
N ALA A 11 -1.54 5.91 -5.67
CA ALA A 11 -1.20 6.40 -4.33
C ALA A 11 -2.41 6.46 -3.40
N ALA A 12 -3.57 6.90 -3.90
CA ALA A 12 -4.81 6.92 -3.11
C ALA A 12 -5.29 5.52 -2.72
N ILE A 13 -5.21 4.55 -3.62
CA ILE A 13 -5.56 3.14 -3.31
C ILE A 13 -4.57 2.57 -2.30
N TYR A 14 -3.28 2.83 -2.47
CA TYR A 14 -2.24 2.42 -1.54
C TYR A 14 -2.51 2.95 -0.13
N ASP A 15 -2.80 4.24 0.01
CA ASP A 15 -3.13 4.87 1.31
C ASP A 15 -4.39 4.25 1.95
N ILE A 16 -5.36 3.79 1.16
CA ILE A 16 -6.54 3.10 1.68
C ILE A 16 -6.16 1.73 2.24
N VAL A 17 -5.40 0.94 1.48
CA VAL A 17 -4.97 -0.41 1.89
C VAL A 17 -4.10 -0.31 3.15
N SER A 18 -3.13 0.59 3.14
CA SER A 18 -2.16 0.75 4.23
C SER A 18 -2.80 1.19 5.55
N LYS A 19 -3.83 2.04 5.50
CA LYS A 19 -4.52 2.55 6.69
C LYS A 19 -5.69 1.70 7.17
N LYS A 20 -6.36 0.98 6.25
CA LYS A 20 -7.62 0.28 6.57
C LYS A 20 -7.51 -1.24 6.57
N ALA A 21 -6.53 -1.82 5.88
CA ALA A 21 -6.44 -3.27 5.71
C ALA A 21 -5.22 -3.88 6.41
N TRP A 22 -4.16 -3.10 6.67
CA TRP A 22 -3.08 -3.52 7.56
C TRP A 22 -3.56 -3.57 9.00
N THR A 23 -3.33 -4.69 9.69
CA THR A 23 -3.72 -4.84 11.09
C THR A 23 -2.78 -5.79 11.85
N THR A 24 -2.46 -5.43 13.09
CA THR A 24 -1.66 -6.22 14.03
C THR A 24 -2.51 -7.03 15.02
N ALA A 25 -3.85 -6.92 14.95
CA ALA A 25 -4.76 -7.64 15.85
C ALA A 25 -4.61 -9.17 15.76
N THR A 26 -4.17 -9.67 14.60
CA THR A 26 -3.83 -11.08 14.36
C THR A 26 -2.51 -11.18 13.63
N CYS A 27 -1.76 -12.27 13.84
CA CYS A 27 -0.52 -12.60 13.11
C CYS A 27 0.59 -11.52 13.18
N ASN A 28 0.55 -10.63 14.18
CA ASN A 28 1.52 -9.54 14.39
C ASN A 28 1.66 -8.54 13.22
N GLY A 29 0.73 -8.54 12.26
CA GLY A 29 0.79 -7.69 11.07
C GLY A 29 0.18 -8.35 9.84
N GLY A 30 0.26 -7.65 8.72
CA GLY A 30 -0.21 -8.13 7.43
C GLY A 30 -1.56 -7.55 7.00
N ILE A 31 -1.79 -7.60 5.69
CA ILE A 31 -3.01 -7.12 5.04
C ILE A 31 -4.11 -8.17 5.13
N GLN A 32 -5.26 -7.78 5.70
CA GLN A 32 -6.49 -8.56 5.64
C GLN A 32 -7.13 -8.42 4.25
N TRP A 33 -7.40 -9.55 3.59
CA TRP A 33 -7.87 -9.55 2.20
C TRP A 33 -9.28 -8.98 2.05
N CYS A 34 -10.16 -9.23 3.03
CA CYS A 34 -11.54 -8.82 2.99
C CYS A 34 -11.98 -8.26 4.36
N PRO A 35 -12.66 -7.10 4.42
CA PRO A 35 -13.09 -6.50 5.70
C PRO A 35 -14.02 -7.38 6.53
N THR A 36 -14.69 -8.35 5.91
CA THR A 36 -15.70 -9.21 6.55
C THR A 36 -15.21 -10.63 6.81
N LYS A 37 -13.95 -10.96 6.45
CA LYS A 37 -13.39 -12.29 6.64
C LYS A 37 -12.00 -12.21 7.27
N ASP A 38 -11.75 -13.04 8.28
CA ASP A 38 -10.46 -13.17 8.93
C ASP A 38 -9.52 -14.05 8.10
N TYR A 39 -9.13 -13.54 6.94
CA TYR A 39 -8.21 -14.23 6.05
C TYR A 39 -7.11 -13.29 5.55
N LYS A 40 -5.88 -13.65 5.91
CA LYS A 40 -4.64 -13.05 5.43
C LYS A 40 -3.97 -14.05 4.49
N ASN A 41 -3.49 -13.58 3.36
CA ASN A 41 -2.85 -14.41 2.35
C ASN A 41 -1.60 -13.72 1.78
N ALA A 42 -0.73 -14.50 1.14
CA ALA A 42 0.53 -14.00 0.59
C ALA A 42 0.30 -12.96 -0.53
N ILE A 43 -0.61 -13.24 -1.46
CA ILE A 43 -0.85 -12.39 -2.64
C ILE A 43 -1.19 -10.93 -2.28
N THR A 44 -1.97 -10.69 -1.23
CA THR A 44 -2.35 -9.32 -0.85
C THR A 44 -1.16 -8.56 -0.24
N ASN A 45 -0.30 -9.25 0.54
CA ASN A 45 0.90 -8.68 1.12
C ASN A 45 1.99 -8.42 0.07
N GLU A 46 2.21 -9.37 -0.85
CA GLU A 46 3.15 -9.22 -1.97
C GLU A 46 2.76 -8.06 -2.89
N LEU A 47 1.46 -7.92 -3.19
CA LEU A 47 0.96 -6.82 -3.99
C LEU A 47 1.15 -5.47 -3.28
N PHE A 48 0.92 -5.43 -1.96
CA PHE A 48 1.18 -4.23 -1.16
C PHE A 48 2.65 -3.81 -1.23
N LEU A 49 3.58 -4.73 -0.94
CA LEU A 49 5.02 -4.47 -1.00
C LEU A 49 5.50 -4.08 -2.42
N SER A 50 5.03 -4.78 -3.46
CA SER A 50 5.34 -4.44 -4.85
C SER A 50 4.85 -3.03 -5.21
N SER A 51 3.68 -2.65 -4.71
CA SER A 51 3.13 -1.30 -4.91
C SER A 51 3.95 -0.24 -4.16
N SER A 52 4.42 -0.53 -2.94
CA SER A 52 5.32 0.34 -2.19
C SER A 52 6.59 0.63 -3.00
N MET A 53 7.26 -0.43 -3.49
CA MET A 53 8.47 -0.30 -4.31
C MET A 53 8.24 0.51 -5.59
N ARG A 54 7.09 0.31 -6.25
CA ARG A 54 6.75 1.03 -7.50
C ARG A 54 6.40 2.50 -7.25
N LEU A 55 5.89 2.85 -6.07
CA LEU A 55 5.53 4.23 -5.70
C LEU A 55 6.71 5.01 -5.11
N HIS A 56 7.70 4.35 -4.51
CA HIS A 56 8.86 4.99 -3.88
C HIS A 56 9.53 6.07 -4.77
N PRO A 57 9.86 5.82 -6.05
CA PRO A 57 10.50 6.82 -6.91
C PRO A 57 9.65 8.09 -7.15
N TYR A 58 8.36 8.05 -6.83
CA TYR A 58 7.40 9.14 -7.05
C TYR A 58 6.97 9.84 -5.76
N ALA A 59 7.57 9.51 -4.61
CA ALA A 59 7.17 10.04 -3.31
C ALA A 59 7.11 11.58 -3.28
N ALA A 60 8.16 12.25 -3.78
CA ALA A 60 8.21 13.71 -3.83
C ALA A 60 7.09 14.33 -4.68
N LEU A 61 6.78 13.73 -5.83
CA LEU A 61 5.70 14.17 -6.73
C LEU A 61 4.31 14.01 -6.10
N LEU A 62 4.19 13.11 -5.12
CA LEU A 62 2.98 12.85 -4.34
C LEU A 62 2.95 13.62 -3.02
N GLY A 63 3.94 14.47 -2.74
CA GLY A 63 4.05 15.21 -1.48
C GLY A 63 4.32 14.32 -0.26
N LYS A 64 4.95 13.16 -0.46
CA LYS A 64 5.33 12.21 0.59
C LYS A 64 6.84 12.30 0.88
N SER A 65 7.27 11.90 2.08
CA SER A 65 8.70 11.76 2.38
C SER A 65 9.33 10.68 1.51
N SER A 66 10.65 10.76 1.29
CA SER A 66 11.40 9.74 0.51
C SER A 66 11.29 8.33 1.10
N THR A 67 11.04 8.23 2.41
CA THR A 67 10.92 6.96 3.15
C THR A 67 9.49 6.46 3.28
N TYR A 68 8.47 7.23 2.89
CA TYR A 68 7.06 6.89 3.12
C TYR A 68 6.63 5.51 2.60
N TYR A 69 7.20 5.10 1.45
CA TYR A 69 6.94 3.79 0.85
C TYR A 69 7.99 2.74 1.22
N LEU A 70 8.98 3.08 2.05
CA LEU A 70 10.03 2.19 2.54
C LEU A 70 9.84 1.80 4.01
N ASP A 71 9.13 2.61 4.79
CA ASP A 71 8.95 2.45 6.24
C ASP A 71 7.88 1.40 6.62
N TRP A 72 7.71 0.34 5.82
CA TRP A 72 6.76 -0.76 6.03
C TRP A 72 7.44 -2.04 6.48
#